data_AF-A0A2V7FU42-F1
#
_entry.id   AF-A0A2V7FU42-F1
#
_cell.length_a   1.000
_cell.length_b   1.000
_cell.length_c   1.000
_cell.angle_alpha   90.00
_cell.angle_beta   90.00
_cell.angle_gamma   90.00
#
_symmetry.space_group_name_H-M   'P 1'
#
loop_
_entity.id
_entity.type
_entity.pdbx_description
1 polymer ?
#
loop_
_entity_poly.entity_id
_entity_poly.type
_entity_poly.pdbx_seq_one_letter_code
_entity_poly.pdbx_strand_id
1 'polypeptide(L)' 'MSPRPRAERRHNRPLREVLDDLLAHTRALVRRAKEMTPAELDYAQQRLEWLADEVWRVATGGAAPP' A
#
# COMPACT_ATOMS: atom_id res chain seq x y z
N MET A 1 -22.27 8.40 -16.41
CA MET A 1 -20.80 8.31 -16.54
C MET A 1 -20.17 8.95 -15.31
N SER A 2 -19.71 8.16 -14.34
CA SER A 2 -19.16 8.70 -13.09
C SER A 2 -17.87 9.47 -13.35
N PRO A 3 -17.69 10.66 -12.78
CA PRO A 3 -16.49 11.43 -12.97
C PRO A 3 -15.31 10.76 -12.23
N ARG A 4 -14.46 10.13 -13.04
CA ARG A 4 -12.99 10.30 -12.99
C ARG A 4 -12.29 9.71 -11.74
N PRO A 5 -11.61 8.56 -11.86
CA PRO A 5 -10.54 8.13 -10.93
C PRO A 5 -9.51 9.24 -10.62
N ARG A 6 -9.34 10.19 -11.54
CA ARG A 6 -8.48 11.37 -11.39
C ARG A 6 -8.98 12.40 -10.36
N ALA A 7 -10.29 12.46 -10.12
CA ALA A 7 -10.92 13.35 -9.14
C ALA A 7 -10.81 12.79 -7.71
N GLU A 8 -11.01 11.48 -7.53
CA GLU A 8 -10.79 10.78 -6.26
C GLU A 8 -9.32 10.82 -5.83
N ARG A 9 -8.40 10.59 -6.78
CA ARG A 9 -6.97 10.76 -6.51
C ARG A 9 -6.70 12.12 -5.90
N ARG A 10 -7.29 13.21 -6.41
CA ARG A 10 -7.11 14.58 -5.91
C ARG A 10 -7.72 14.84 -4.53
N HIS A 11 -8.74 14.08 -4.13
CA HIS A 11 -9.49 14.33 -2.89
C HIS A 11 -8.97 13.57 -1.67
N ASN A 12 -8.46 12.33 -1.83
CA ASN A 12 -7.98 11.54 -0.71
C ASN A 12 -6.45 11.44 -0.71
N ARG A 13 -5.79 12.52 -0.27
CA ARG A 13 -4.33 12.60 -0.19
C ARG A 13 -3.72 11.50 0.69
N PRO A 14 -4.24 11.21 1.91
CA PRO A 14 -3.73 10.12 2.73
C PRO A 14 -3.78 8.75 2.03
N LEU A 15 -4.91 8.42 1.37
CA LEU A 15 -5.04 7.15 0.67
C LEU A 15 -4.02 7.03 -0.47
N ARG A 16 -3.77 8.13 -1.17
CA ARG A 16 -2.77 8.14 -2.25
C ARG A 16 -1.37 7.88 -1.72
N GLU A 17 -0.98 8.52 -0.63
CA GLU A 17 0.35 8.37 -0.03
C GLU A 17 0.60 6.91 0.37
N VAL A 18 -0.37 6.26 1.02
CA VAL A 18 -0.24 4.84 1.41
C VAL A 18 -0.19 3.91 0.19
N LEU A 19 -1.01 4.17 -0.83
CA LEU A 19 -0.97 3.40 -2.08
C LEU A 19 0.35 3.58 -2.84
N ASP A 20 0.91 4.78 -2.84
CA ASP A 20 2.22 5.06 -3.45
C ASP A 20 3.34 4.30 -2.70
N ASP A 21 3.29 4.25 -1.37
CA ASP A 21 4.21 3.47 -0.53
C ASP A 21 4.09 1.96 -0.79
N LEU A 22 2.87 1.44 -0.89
CA LEU A 22 2.61 0.03 -1.23
C LEU A 22 3.21 -0.33 -2.59
N LEU A 23 2.98 0.51 -3.60
CA LEU A 23 3.54 0.31 -4.94
C LEU A 23 5.07 0.41 -4.94
N ALA A 24 5.65 1.31 -4.16
CA ALA A 24 7.10 1.44 -4.03
C ALA A 24 7.72 0.16 -3.44
N HIS A 25 7.16 -0.36 -2.34
CA HIS A 25 7.63 -1.59 -1.69
C HIS A 25 7.46 -2.81 -2.60
N THR A 26 6.31 -2.94 -3.25
CA THR A 26 6.05 -4.04 -4.19
C THR A 26 7.05 -4.05 -5.34
N ARG A 27 7.32 -2.89 -5.92
CA ARG A 27 8.32 -2.76 -7.01
C ARG A 27 9.74 -3.06 -6.53
N ALA A 28 10.10 -2.68 -5.31
CA ALA A 28 11.40 -3.00 -4.73
C ALA A 28 11.55 -4.51 -4.53
N LEU A 29 10.53 -5.16 -3.96
CA LEU A 29 10.46 -6.60 -3.77
C LEU A 29 10.63 -7.35 -5.09
N VAL A 30 9.82 -7.03 -6.10
CA VAL A 30 9.87 -7.69 -7.43
C VAL A 30 11.26 -7.57 -8.06
N ARG A 31 11.95 -6.44 -7.86
CA ARG A 31 13.29 -6.22 -8.44
C ARG A 31 14.41 -6.94 -7.69
N ARG A 32 14.31 -7.07 -6.36
CA ARG A 32 15.45 -7.44 -5.52
C ARG A 32 15.22 -8.67 -4.64
N ALA A 33 14.05 -9.31 -4.70
CA ALA A 33 13.72 -10.46 -3.84
C ALA A 33 14.78 -11.58 -3.86
N LYS A 34 15.43 -11.81 -5.01
CA LYS A 34 16.48 -12.83 -5.15
C LYS A 34 17.80 -12.48 -4.47
N GLU A 35 18.03 -11.20 -4.16
CA GLU A 35 19.24 -10.67 -3.52
C GLU A 35 19.04 -10.46 -2.01
N MET A 36 17.80 -10.58 -1.53
CA MET A 36 17.45 -10.36 -0.14
C MET A 36 17.78 -11.60 0.70
N THR A 37 18.24 -11.37 1.92
CA THR A 37 18.31 -12.39 2.95
C THR A 37 16.90 -12.84 3.36
N PRO A 38 16.75 -14.02 3.96
CA PRO A 38 15.45 -14.48 4.47
C PRO A 38 14.80 -13.49 5.45
N ALA A 39 15.59 -12.86 6.32
CA ALA A 39 15.10 -11.87 7.28
C ALA A 39 14.61 -10.58 6.60
N GLU A 40 15.30 -10.10 5.57
CA GLU A 40 14.85 -8.95 4.79
C GLU A 40 13.57 -9.27 4.02
N LEU A 41 13.44 -10.50 3.50
CA LEU A 41 12.25 -10.93 2.77
C LEU A 41 11.03 -11.03 3.70
N ASP A 42 11.21 -11.60 4.88
CA ASP A 42 10.18 -11.68 5.93
C ASP A 42 9.74 -10.27 6.37
N TYR A 43 10.69 -9.38 6.63
CA TYR A 43 10.39 -7.98 6.93
C TYR A 43 9.60 -7.29 5.80
N ALA A 44 10.01 -7.50 4.54
CA ALA A 44 9.32 -6.89 3.40
C ALA A 44 7.90 -7.45 3.22
N GLN A 45 7.68 -8.73 3.52
CA GLN A 45 6.35 -9.33 3.54
C GLN A 45 5.49 -8.68 4.63
N GLN A 46 5.95 -8.64 5.88
CA GLN A 46 5.24 -8.00 6.99
C GLN A 46 4.94 -6.53 6.69
N ARG A 47 5.86 -5.83 6.02
CA ARG A 47 5.66 -4.44 5.60
C ARG A 47 4.55 -4.29 4.56
N LEU A 48 4.45 -5.23 3.61
CA LEU A 48 3.38 -5.23 2.61
C LEU A 48 2.01 -5.54 3.23
N GLU A 49 1.96 -6.49 4.17
CA GLU A 49 0.75 -6.81 4.93
C GLU A 49 0.26 -5.60 5.73
N TRP A 50 1.17 -4.95 6.47
CA TRP A 50 0.85 -3.71 7.19
C TRP A 50 0.36 -2.59 6.26
N LEU A 51 0.98 -2.42 5.09
CA LEU A 51 0.56 -1.39 4.12
C LEU A 51 -0.83 -1.71 3.55
N ALA A 52 -1.19 -2.97 3.38
CA ALA A 52 -2.53 -3.37 2.95
C ALA A 52 -3.59 -3.03 4.00
N ASP A 53 -3.30 -3.29 5.28
CA ASP A 53 -4.17 -2.89 6.39
C ASP A 53 -4.33 -1.37 6.47
N GLU A 54 -3.24 -0.64 6.24
CA GLU A 54 -3.25 0.82 6.25
C GLU A 54 -4.07 1.39 5.09
N VAL A 55 -4.00 0.78 3.89
CA VAL A 55 -4.88 1.13 2.76
C VAL A 55 -6.34 0.94 3.16
N TRP A 56 -6.68 -0.19 3.78
CA TRP A 56 -8.05 -0.46 4.23
C TRP A 56 -8.50 0.56 5.26
N ARG A 57 -7.70 0.80 6.30
CA ARG A 57 -7.97 1.77 7.36
C ARG A 57 -8.22 3.17 6.80
N VAL A 58 -7.41 3.62 5.85
CA VAL A 58 -7.58 4.96 5.26
C VAL A 58 -8.77 5.01 4.30
N ALA A 59 -9.04 3.94 3.55
CA ALA A 59 -10.18 3.86 2.65
C ALA A 59 -11.53 3.85 3.40
N THR A 60 -11.59 3.24 4.59
CA THR A 60 -12.80 3.16 5.41
C THR A 60 -12.95 4.30 6.42
N GLY A 61 -11.99 5.24 6.49
CA GLY A 61 -12.01 6.32 7.47
C GLY A 61 -11.70 5.88 8.91
N GLY A 62 -10.98 4.77 9.07
CA GLY A 62 -10.54 4.25 10.37
C GLY A 62 -11.51 3.30 11.06
N ALA A 63 -12.61 2.93 10.41
CA ALA A 63 -13.46 1.84 10.89
C ALA A 63 -12.72 0.51 10.63
N ALA A 64 -12.35 -0.19 11.71
CA ALA A 64 -11.89 -1.57 11.61
C ALA A 64 -13.01 -2.42 10.99
N PRO A 65 -12.68 -3.40 10.13
CA PRO A 65 -13.69 -4.36 9.67
C PRO A 65 -14.28 -5.10 10.88
N PRO A 66 -15.59 -5.47 10.85
CA PRO A 66 -16.24 -6.22 11.92
C PRO A 66 -15.63 -7.62 12.12
#